data_AF-A0A7C2NFP5-F1
#
_entry.id   AF-A0A7C2NFP5-F1
#
_cell.length_a   1.000
_cell.length_b   1.000
_cell.length_c   1.000
_cell.angle_alpha   90.00
_cell.angle_beta   90.00
_cell.angle_gamma   90.00
#
_symmetry.space_group_name_H-M   'P 1'
#
loop_
_entity.id
_entity.type
_entity.pdbx_description
1 polymer ?
#
loop_
_entity_poly.entity_id
_entity_poly.type
_entity_poly.pdbx_seq_one_letter_code
_entity_poly.pdbx_strand_id
1 'polypeptide(L)'
;MQVPAVVAAGDRGAAKAIHGESKAFLAVGELPLVAEAVRLLQRVPEVAEVFVVGDAGRLEKTLRDDAVRRELVKPLTIVPQFRNLYDNAWETYRRLLPGAPPGGRDPATPADVEQAVLYLSADLPFATAEEVSAFARRAAALECDYALGLVTAESMEDFYPAPGRPGIRMAYFVTAQGRMRQSNLHLVKPAKLGHRHYIEEMYEQRYQKQIGPVLRLAWRLLTGEGGGLAALAGFGRMHLAGYLDRRGYTRLADRLARPLGFARIERLVGRVLAADFRLVVTEAGGCGIDVDNDADFDTARARGAEWRAAQEAKARRLYGALALPAGGAERGAIEPRVVPGGAP
;
A
#
# COMPACT_ATOMS: atom_id res chain seq x y z
N MET A 1 10.51 4.65 -16.55
CA MET A 1 9.16 4.06 -16.68
C MET A 1 8.18 4.99 -15.98
N GLN A 2 7.02 5.27 -16.57
CA GLN A 2 5.93 5.95 -15.87
C GLN A 2 4.73 4.99 -15.77
N VAL A 3 4.06 4.97 -14.61
CA VAL A 3 2.93 4.08 -14.31
C VAL A 3 1.76 4.87 -13.72
N PRO A 4 0.51 4.48 -13.96
CA PRO A 4 -0.62 5.02 -13.21
C PRO A 4 -0.53 4.60 -11.74
N ALA A 5 -0.96 5.48 -10.85
CA ALA A 5 -1.10 5.19 -9.43
C ALA A 5 -2.57 5.16 -9.02
N VAL A 6 -2.93 4.25 -8.10
CA VAL A 6 -4.28 4.10 -7.56
C VAL A 6 -4.24 4.21 -6.04
N VAL A 7 -4.90 5.23 -5.50
CA VAL A 7 -5.09 5.41 -4.07
C VAL A 7 -6.41 4.78 -3.64
N ALA A 8 -6.34 3.77 -2.79
CA ALA A 8 -7.51 3.17 -2.16
C ALA A 8 -7.96 4.00 -0.94
N ALA A 9 -9.08 4.71 -1.10
CA ALA A 9 -9.68 5.61 -0.11
C ALA A 9 -11.13 5.23 0.25
N GLY A 10 -11.52 3.99 -0.03
CA GLY A 10 -12.87 3.49 0.23
C GLY A 10 -13.13 3.13 1.69
N ASP A 11 -14.39 3.20 2.10
CA ASP A 11 -14.86 2.98 3.49
C ASP A 11 -15.93 1.89 3.63
N ARG A 12 -16.32 1.23 2.53
CA ARG A 12 -17.14 0.01 2.54
C ARG A 12 -16.37 -1.27 2.92
N GLY A 13 -17.12 -2.29 3.33
CA GLY A 13 -16.60 -3.62 3.65
C GLY A 13 -16.06 -3.69 5.08
N ALA A 14 -14.82 -4.17 5.24
CA ALA A 14 -14.15 -4.32 6.54
C ALA A 14 -13.45 -3.03 7.04
N ALA A 15 -13.73 -1.87 6.45
CA ALA A 15 -13.13 -0.62 6.86
C ALA A 15 -13.61 -0.21 8.26
N LYS A 16 -12.67 0.20 9.12
CA LYS A 16 -12.95 0.63 10.47
C LYS A 16 -12.89 2.15 10.54
N ALA A 17 -13.95 2.76 11.09
CA ALA A 17 -13.95 4.18 11.41
C ALA A 17 -13.07 4.47 12.64
N ILE A 18 -12.41 5.61 12.63
CA ILE A 18 -11.60 6.15 13.72
C ILE A 18 -12.23 7.48 14.10
N HIS A 19 -12.57 7.64 15.38
CA HIS A 19 -13.39 8.78 15.85
C HIS A 19 -14.68 9.00 15.03
N GLY A 20 -15.29 7.91 14.52
CA GLY A 20 -16.50 7.97 13.68
C GLY A 20 -16.28 8.42 12.23
N GLU A 21 -15.02 8.62 11.83
CA GLU A 21 -14.64 9.06 10.49
C GLU A 21 -13.86 7.96 9.74
N SER A 22 -14.02 7.93 8.41
CA SER A 22 -13.22 7.08 7.53
C SER A 22 -11.76 7.52 7.57
N LYS A 23 -10.84 6.55 7.71
CA LYS A 23 -9.40 6.78 7.80
C LYS A 23 -8.86 7.72 6.72
N ALA A 24 -9.34 7.56 5.48
CA ALA A 24 -8.88 8.36 4.35
C ALA A 24 -9.16 9.87 4.51
N PHE A 25 -10.15 10.25 5.32
CA PHE A 25 -10.56 11.64 5.52
C PHE A 25 -10.10 12.23 6.85
N LEU A 26 -9.38 11.46 7.67
CA LEU A 26 -8.74 11.99 8.87
C LEU A 26 -7.69 13.02 8.51
N ALA A 27 -7.48 14.02 9.37
CA ALA A 27 -6.44 15.02 9.22
C ALA A 27 -5.40 14.85 10.33
N VAL A 28 -4.22 14.32 9.96
CA VAL A 28 -3.04 14.31 10.84
C VAL A 28 -2.29 15.65 10.76
N GLY A 29 -2.51 16.40 9.69
CA GLY A 29 -1.91 17.71 9.42
C GLY A 29 -2.99 18.70 8.97
N GLU A 30 -2.64 19.58 8.03
CA GLU A 30 -3.58 20.58 7.51
C GLU A 30 -4.61 19.96 6.55
N LEU A 31 -4.23 18.91 5.82
CA LEU A 31 -5.09 18.26 4.84
C LEU A 31 -5.55 16.86 5.29
N PRO A 32 -6.71 16.40 4.78
CA PRO A 32 -7.12 15.00 4.90
C PRO A 32 -6.08 14.04 4.29
N LEU A 33 -5.95 12.84 4.87
CA LEU A 33 -4.94 11.85 4.48
C LEU A 33 -5.00 11.49 2.98
N VAL A 34 -6.19 11.40 2.39
CA VAL A 34 -6.36 11.17 0.94
C VAL A 34 -5.81 12.32 0.08
N ALA A 35 -5.96 13.56 0.53
CA ALA A 35 -5.40 14.72 -0.17
C ALA A 35 -3.87 14.72 -0.08
N GLU A 36 -3.31 14.35 1.07
CA GLU A 36 -1.86 14.20 1.23
C GLU A 36 -1.30 13.07 0.36
N ALA A 37 -1.99 11.93 0.28
CA ALA A 37 -1.61 10.83 -0.60
C ALA A 37 -1.59 11.25 -2.08
N VAL A 38 -2.60 12.02 -2.52
CA VAL A 38 -2.63 12.58 -3.88
C VAL A 38 -1.46 13.55 -4.09
N ARG A 39 -1.26 14.55 -3.22
CA ARG A 39 -0.16 15.53 -3.31
C ARG A 39 1.21 14.84 -3.36
N LEU A 40 1.40 13.79 -2.57
CA LEU A 40 2.60 12.98 -2.60
C LEU A 40 2.85 12.39 -3.99
N LEU A 41 1.84 11.74 -4.59
CA LEU A 41 1.98 11.09 -5.90
C LEU A 41 2.17 12.08 -7.04
N GLN A 42 1.65 13.30 -6.91
CA GLN A 42 1.95 14.40 -7.84
C GLN A 42 3.45 14.70 -7.92
N ARG A 43 4.21 14.44 -6.86
CA ARG A 43 5.67 14.68 -6.78
C ARG A 43 6.54 13.48 -7.18
N VAL A 44 5.99 12.27 -7.29
CA VAL A 44 6.75 11.04 -7.62
C VAL A 44 7.05 10.94 -9.13
N PRO A 45 8.30 10.99 -9.62
CA PRO A 45 8.58 11.05 -11.07
C PRO A 45 8.06 9.86 -11.89
N GLU A 46 7.99 8.67 -11.27
CA GLU A 46 7.53 7.43 -11.89
C GLU A 46 6.00 7.37 -12.06
N VAL A 47 5.24 8.29 -11.45
CA VAL A 47 3.78 8.30 -11.57
C VAL A 47 3.36 9.16 -12.75
N ALA A 48 2.61 8.59 -13.71
CA ALA A 48 2.07 9.29 -14.88
C ALA A 48 0.79 10.07 -14.56
N GLU A 49 -0.11 9.43 -13.83
CA GLU A 49 -1.45 9.92 -13.48
C GLU A 49 -1.91 9.26 -12.18
N VAL A 50 -2.89 9.87 -11.53
CA VAL A 50 -3.40 9.43 -10.23
C VAL A 50 -4.89 9.12 -10.32
N PHE A 51 -5.27 7.93 -9.88
CA PHE A 51 -6.65 7.53 -9.65
C PHE A 51 -6.90 7.44 -8.15
N VAL A 52 -8.06 7.92 -7.71
CA VAL A 52 -8.49 7.80 -6.30
C VAL A 52 -9.84 7.10 -6.28
N VAL A 53 -9.91 5.95 -5.60
CA VAL A 53 -11.12 5.15 -5.51
C VAL A 53 -11.72 5.22 -4.10
N GLY A 54 -12.97 5.67 -3.99
CA GLY A 54 -13.62 5.94 -2.71
C GLY A 54 -15.03 6.54 -2.86
N ASP A 55 -15.54 7.15 -1.79
CA ASP A 55 -16.79 7.93 -1.86
C ASP A 55 -16.60 9.13 -2.80
N ALA A 56 -17.21 9.08 -3.99
CA ALA A 56 -16.96 10.06 -5.04
C ALA A 56 -17.35 11.49 -4.62
N GLY A 57 -18.44 11.67 -3.88
CA GLY A 57 -18.90 13.00 -3.46
C GLY A 57 -17.97 13.61 -2.41
N ARG A 58 -17.53 12.80 -1.45
CA ARG A 58 -16.55 13.23 -0.45
C ARG A 58 -15.19 13.50 -1.07
N LEU A 59 -14.72 12.61 -1.95
CA LEU A 59 -13.46 12.77 -2.67
C LEU A 59 -13.48 14.01 -3.55
N GLU A 60 -14.57 14.26 -4.27
CA GLU A 60 -14.69 15.45 -5.11
C GLU A 60 -14.62 16.72 -4.26
N LYS A 61 -15.36 16.79 -3.16
CA LYS A 61 -15.28 17.92 -2.22
C LYS A 61 -13.86 18.14 -1.69
N THR A 62 -13.18 17.08 -1.27
CA THR A 62 -11.84 17.16 -0.68
C THR A 62 -10.76 17.51 -1.71
N LEU A 63 -10.82 16.93 -2.92
CA LEU A 63 -9.78 17.09 -3.94
C LEU A 63 -9.98 18.31 -4.85
N ARG A 64 -11.17 18.93 -4.82
CA ARG A 64 -11.43 20.24 -5.43
C ARG A 64 -11.08 21.43 -4.53
N ASP A 65 -10.64 21.19 -3.30
CA ASP A 65 -10.12 22.27 -2.44
C ASP A 65 -8.95 22.99 -3.12
N ASP A 66 -8.95 24.33 -3.05
CA ASP A 66 -7.96 25.17 -3.73
C ASP A 66 -6.51 24.85 -3.31
N ALA A 67 -6.28 24.46 -2.05
CA ALA A 67 -4.96 24.11 -1.58
C ALA A 67 -4.43 22.84 -2.27
N VAL A 68 -5.31 21.87 -2.54
CA VAL A 68 -4.96 20.64 -3.25
C VAL A 68 -4.79 20.91 -4.74
N ARG A 69 -5.73 21.65 -5.35
CA ARG A 69 -5.77 21.93 -6.78
C ARG A 69 -4.52 22.63 -7.30
N ARG A 70 -3.96 23.56 -6.53
CA ARG A 70 -2.75 24.31 -6.91
C ARG A 70 -1.51 23.42 -7.02
N GLU A 71 -1.53 22.22 -6.45
CA GLU A 71 -0.40 21.28 -6.48
C GLU A 71 -0.57 20.15 -7.50
N LEU A 72 -1.69 20.11 -8.22
CA LEU A 72 -1.92 19.10 -9.24
C LEU A 72 -1.12 19.44 -10.51
N VAL A 73 -0.19 18.56 -10.87
CA VAL A 73 0.65 18.68 -12.08
C VAL A 73 0.46 17.51 -13.05
N LYS A 74 -0.25 16.47 -12.61
CA LYS A 74 -0.59 15.24 -13.34
C LYS A 74 -2.10 15.03 -13.33
N PRO A 75 -2.64 14.31 -14.33
CA PRO A 75 -4.05 13.96 -14.37
C PRO A 75 -4.49 13.28 -13.07
N LEU A 76 -5.66 13.68 -12.58
CA LEU A 76 -6.30 13.14 -11.39
C LEU A 76 -7.72 12.68 -11.74
N THR A 77 -8.01 11.40 -11.49
CA THR A 77 -9.31 10.79 -11.78
C THR A 77 -9.91 10.21 -10.50
N ILE A 78 -11.13 10.63 -10.16
CA ILE A 78 -11.93 10.09 -9.05
C ILE A 78 -12.78 8.94 -9.59
N VAL A 79 -12.67 7.79 -8.95
CA VAL A 79 -13.42 6.58 -9.28
C VAL A 79 -14.36 6.26 -8.10
N PRO A 80 -15.67 6.07 -8.35
CA PRO A 80 -16.58 5.64 -7.30
C PRO A 80 -16.17 4.29 -6.69
N GLN A 81 -16.34 4.16 -5.38
CA GLN A 81 -16.02 2.93 -4.66
C GLN A 81 -16.89 1.73 -5.10
N PHE A 82 -16.23 0.58 -5.21
CA PHE A 82 -16.81 -0.74 -5.43
C PHE A 82 -16.99 -1.53 -4.12
N ARG A 83 -17.36 -2.82 -4.21
CA ARG A 83 -17.76 -3.64 -3.06
C ARG A 83 -16.67 -3.79 -2.01
N ASN A 84 -15.43 -4.02 -2.45
CA ASN A 84 -14.30 -4.35 -1.60
C ASN A 84 -12.99 -3.78 -2.18
N LEU A 85 -11.86 -4.00 -1.49
CA LEU A 85 -10.55 -3.51 -1.93
C LEU A 85 -10.11 -4.13 -3.27
N TYR A 86 -10.41 -5.41 -3.48
CA TYR A 86 -10.03 -6.09 -4.72
C TYR A 86 -10.76 -5.49 -5.92
N ASP A 87 -12.08 -5.32 -5.81
CA ASP A 87 -12.90 -4.69 -6.85
C ASP A 87 -12.44 -3.26 -7.09
N ASN A 88 -12.13 -2.50 -6.03
CA ASN A 88 -11.54 -1.17 -6.16
C ASN A 88 -10.26 -1.18 -7.01
N ALA A 89 -9.38 -2.16 -6.82
CA ALA A 89 -8.14 -2.28 -7.58
C ALA A 89 -8.40 -2.74 -9.04
N TRP A 90 -9.22 -3.77 -9.23
CA TRP A 90 -9.49 -4.40 -10.53
C TRP A 90 -10.35 -3.51 -11.44
N GLU A 91 -11.43 -2.95 -10.92
CA GLU A 91 -12.34 -2.09 -11.68
C GLU A 91 -11.70 -0.74 -12.03
N THR A 92 -10.79 -0.24 -11.18
CA THR A 92 -9.97 0.94 -11.53
C THR A 92 -8.96 0.58 -12.62
N TYR A 93 -8.32 -0.60 -12.54
CA TYR A 93 -7.44 -1.09 -13.60
C TYR A 93 -8.17 -1.17 -14.97
N ARG A 94 -9.38 -1.71 -15.00
CA ARG A 94 -10.19 -1.76 -16.24
C ARG A 94 -10.51 -0.39 -16.82
N ARG A 95 -10.62 0.64 -15.97
CA ARG A 95 -10.94 2.03 -16.35
C ARG A 95 -9.72 2.86 -16.76
N LEU A 96 -8.53 2.51 -16.28
CA LEU A 96 -7.29 3.19 -16.68
C LEU A 96 -6.71 2.66 -17.99
N LEU A 97 -7.19 1.50 -18.49
CA LEU A 97 -6.69 0.96 -19.75
C LEU A 97 -6.98 1.92 -20.92
N PRO A 98 -6.04 2.09 -21.87
CA PRO A 98 -6.22 2.99 -23.01
C PRO A 98 -7.52 2.70 -23.78
N GLY A 99 -8.31 3.73 -24.06
CA GLY A 99 -9.59 3.61 -24.76
C GLY A 99 -10.72 2.96 -23.94
N ALA A 100 -10.55 2.76 -22.63
CA ALA A 100 -11.61 2.26 -21.77
C ALA A 100 -12.80 3.24 -21.71
N PRO A 101 -14.05 2.76 -21.85
CA PRO A 101 -15.22 3.57 -21.55
C PRO A 101 -15.32 3.83 -20.03
N PRO A 102 -16.22 4.71 -19.56
CA PRO A 102 -16.43 4.93 -18.11
C PRO A 102 -16.73 3.66 -17.29
N GLY A 103 -17.31 2.63 -17.92
CA GLY A 103 -17.55 1.32 -17.32
C GLY A 103 -16.32 0.41 -17.24
N GLY A 104 -15.17 0.83 -17.79
CA GLY A 104 -13.98 0.02 -17.94
C GLY A 104 -14.05 -0.96 -19.11
N ARG A 105 -12.91 -1.59 -19.44
CA ARG A 105 -12.83 -2.72 -20.36
C ARG A 105 -11.87 -3.77 -19.81
N ASP A 106 -12.01 -5.00 -20.27
CA ASP A 106 -11.05 -6.05 -19.94
C ASP A 106 -9.74 -5.88 -20.73
N PRO A 107 -8.61 -6.37 -20.20
CA PRO A 107 -7.36 -6.41 -20.93
C PRO A 107 -7.50 -7.29 -22.17
N ALA A 108 -7.19 -6.75 -23.33
CA ALA A 108 -7.35 -7.43 -24.62
C ALA A 108 -6.05 -7.47 -25.44
N THR A 109 -5.09 -6.60 -25.10
CA THR A 109 -3.80 -6.52 -25.80
C THR A 109 -2.64 -6.97 -24.89
N PRO A 110 -1.51 -7.42 -25.45
CA PRO A 110 -0.31 -7.71 -24.66
C PRO A 110 0.16 -6.51 -23.82
N ALA A 111 -0.03 -5.28 -24.34
CA ALA A 111 0.28 -4.06 -23.61
C ALA A 111 -0.62 -3.87 -22.38
N ASP A 112 -1.91 -4.20 -22.48
CA ASP A 112 -2.82 -4.19 -21.33
C ASP A 112 -2.33 -5.19 -20.27
N VAL A 113 -1.94 -6.38 -20.69
CA VAL A 113 -1.48 -7.45 -19.79
C VAL A 113 -0.23 -7.04 -19.02
N GLU A 114 0.70 -6.34 -19.68
CA GLU A 114 1.93 -5.83 -19.07
C GLU A 114 1.75 -4.49 -18.32
N GLN A 115 0.56 -3.87 -18.36
CA GLN A 115 0.31 -2.61 -17.69
C GLN A 115 0.45 -2.75 -16.17
N ALA A 116 1.57 -2.25 -15.65
CA ALA A 116 1.81 -2.14 -14.21
C ALA A 116 1.06 -0.95 -13.62
N VAL A 117 0.62 -1.09 -12.37
CA VAL A 117 -0.11 -0.09 -11.60
C VAL A 117 0.50 -0.01 -10.20
N LEU A 118 0.77 1.21 -9.72
CA LEU A 118 1.21 1.46 -8.35
C LEU A 118 -0.02 1.63 -7.45
N TYR A 119 -0.29 0.68 -6.57
CA TYR A 119 -1.36 0.78 -5.57
C TYR A 119 -0.81 1.20 -4.21
N LEU A 120 -1.57 2.07 -3.54
CA LEU A 120 -1.33 2.46 -2.16
C LEU A 120 -2.63 2.80 -1.42
N SER A 121 -2.62 2.66 -0.10
CA SER A 121 -3.71 3.12 0.75
C SER A 121 -3.59 4.61 1.04
N ALA A 122 -4.73 5.25 1.33
CA ALA A 122 -4.75 6.67 1.66
C ALA A 122 -4.25 6.96 3.09
N ASP A 123 -4.19 5.97 3.97
CA ASP A 123 -3.93 6.12 5.41
C ASP A 123 -2.43 6.12 5.78
N LEU A 124 -1.58 6.64 4.90
CA LEU A 124 -0.11 6.72 5.05
C LEU A 124 0.36 8.16 5.38
N PRO A 125 0.17 8.67 6.61
CA PRO A 125 0.48 10.07 6.97
C PRO A 125 1.94 10.49 6.77
N PHE A 126 2.87 9.55 6.82
CA PHE A 126 4.30 9.83 6.85
C PHE A 126 5.05 9.27 5.64
N ALA A 127 4.33 8.77 4.63
CA ALA A 127 4.94 8.42 3.36
C ALA A 127 5.60 9.67 2.74
N THR A 128 6.72 9.46 2.05
CA THR A 128 7.44 10.53 1.33
C THR A 128 7.50 10.21 -0.15
N ALA A 129 7.55 11.23 -1.00
CA ALA A 129 7.66 11.03 -2.44
C ALA A 129 8.97 10.31 -2.80
N GLU A 130 10.06 10.62 -2.09
CA GLU A 130 11.37 9.99 -2.21
C GLU A 130 11.30 8.48 -1.92
N GLU A 131 10.61 8.07 -0.85
CA GLU A 131 10.43 6.65 -0.51
C GLU A 131 9.58 5.91 -1.55
N VAL A 132 8.47 6.51 -1.98
CA VAL A 132 7.61 5.92 -3.02
C VAL A 132 8.33 5.80 -4.36
N SER A 133 9.12 6.81 -4.74
CA SER A 133 9.97 6.77 -5.94
C SER A 133 11.05 5.68 -5.84
N ALA A 134 11.71 5.56 -4.68
CA ALA A 134 12.69 4.50 -4.45
C ALA A 134 12.06 3.10 -4.58
N PHE A 135 10.89 2.89 -3.98
CA PHE A 135 10.12 1.67 -4.16
C PHE A 135 9.79 1.41 -5.63
N ALA A 136 9.17 2.39 -6.33
CA ALA A 136 8.72 2.23 -7.70
C ALA A 136 9.88 1.87 -8.66
N ARG A 137 11.04 2.53 -8.53
CA ARG A 137 12.23 2.23 -9.34
C ARG A 137 12.78 0.84 -9.07
N ARG A 138 12.94 0.47 -7.80
CA ARG A 138 13.45 -0.86 -7.40
C ARG A 138 12.49 -1.96 -7.86
N ALA A 139 11.19 -1.76 -7.67
CA ALA A 139 10.15 -2.69 -8.10
C ALA A 139 10.13 -2.87 -9.63
N ALA A 140 10.19 -1.78 -10.39
CA ALA A 140 10.24 -1.83 -11.86
C ALA A 140 11.48 -2.58 -12.37
N ALA A 141 12.64 -2.41 -11.72
CA ALA A 141 13.89 -3.07 -12.10
C ALA A 141 13.89 -4.59 -11.86
N LEU A 142 12.95 -5.12 -11.07
CA LEU A 142 12.81 -6.56 -10.85
C LEU A 142 12.07 -7.27 -11.99
N GLU A 143 11.38 -6.51 -12.85
CA GLU A 143 10.60 -7.01 -14.00
C GLU A 143 9.56 -8.09 -13.66
N CYS A 144 9.15 -8.18 -12.40
CA CYS A 144 8.19 -9.16 -11.91
C CYS A 144 6.73 -8.74 -12.18
N ASP A 145 5.80 -9.65 -11.90
CA ASP A 145 4.36 -9.38 -12.04
C ASP A 145 3.79 -8.65 -10.83
N TYR A 146 4.37 -8.85 -9.65
CA TYR A 146 3.94 -8.21 -8.41
C TYR A 146 5.12 -7.97 -7.45
N ALA A 147 5.47 -6.70 -7.24
CA ALA A 147 6.35 -6.27 -6.16
C ALA A 147 5.55 -5.74 -4.94
N LEU A 148 5.85 -6.25 -3.75
CA LEU A 148 5.30 -5.78 -2.48
C LEU A 148 6.35 -5.02 -1.66
N GLY A 149 6.02 -3.83 -1.19
CA GLY A 149 6.92 -3.01 -0.40
C GLY A 149 6.99 -3.44 1.07
N LEU A 150 8.18 -3.43 1.64
CA LEU A 150 8.48 -3.70 3.04
C LEU A 150 9.29 -2.56 3.66
N VAL A 151 9.13 -2.35 4.96
CA VAL A 151 10.02 -1.49 5.76
C VAL A 151 10.68 -2.32 6.86
N THR A 152 11.87 -1.91 7.29
CA THR A 152 12.60 -2.59 8.36
C THR A 152 12.10 -2.14 9.73
N ALA A 153 12.41 -2.91 10.77
CA ALA A 153 12.13 -2.45 12.12
C ALA A 153 12.93 -1.20 12.51
N GLU A 154 14.20 -1.17 12.10
CA GLU A 154 15.14 -0.08 12.34
C GLU A 154 14.67 1.24 11.69
N SER A 155 14.09 1.21 10.49
CA SER A 155 13.59 2.41 9.83
C SER A 155 12.42 3.07 10.58
N MET A 156 11.77 2.32 11.47
CA MET A 156 10.56 2.74 12.19
C MET A 156 10.82 3.27 13.61
N GLU A 157 12.06 3.19 14.10
CA GLU A 157 12.39 3.51 15.50
C GLU A 157 11.99 4.94 15.89
N ASP A 158 12.06 5.89 14.97
CA ASP A 158 11.71 7.30 15.19
C ASP A 158 10.22 7.50 15.57
N PHE A 159 9.37 6.54 15.21
CA PHE A 159 7.94 6.54 15.53
C PHE A 159 7.61 5.91 16.87
N TYR A 160 8.59 5.30 17.54
CA TYR A 160 8.35 4.50 18.74
C TYR A 160 8.24 5.34 20.00
N PRO A 161 7.47 4.85 21.00
CA PRO A 161 7.31 5.57 22.25
C PRO A 161 8.66 5.68 22.96
N ALA A 162 8.97 6.87 23.44
CA ALA A 162 10.14 7.18 24.25
C ALA A 162 9.68 7.84 25.57
N PRO A 163 10.53 7.92 26.61
CA PRO A 163 10.16 8.57 27.87
C PRO A 163 9.60 9.99 27.62
N GLY A 164 8.35 10.22 28.04
CA GLY A 164 7.65 11.49 27.85
C GLY A 164 7.18 11.79 26.43
N ARG A 165 7.33 10.87 25.47
CA ARG A 165 6.94 11.06 24.06
C ARG A 165 6.07 9.91 23.59
N PRO A 166 4.79 10.15 23.22
CA PRO A 166 3.94 9.09 22.68
C PRO A 166 4.51 8.57 21.35
N GLY A 167 4.17 7.35 21.00
CA GLY A 167 4.62 6.72 19.76
C GLY A 167 3.76 5.51 19.40
N ILE A 168 3.89 5.06 18.16
CA ILE A 168 3.06 3.98 17.58
C ILE A 168 3.94 2.74 17.44
N ARG A 169 3.62 1.67 18.18
CA ARG A 169 4.35 0.40 18.06
C ARG A 169 3.71 -0.47 16.99
N MET A 170 4.53 -0.95 16.06
CA MET A 170 4.07 -1.81 15.00
C MET A 170 4.35 -3.29 15.26
N ALA A 171 3.50 -4.14 14.68
CA ALA A 171 3.75 -5.55 14.58
C ALA A 171 4.66 -5.85 13.38
N TYR A 172 5.63 -6.74 13.60
CA TYR A 172 6.56 -7.20 12.58
C TYR A 172 6.36 -8.69 12.28
N PHE A 173 6.69 -9.06 11.05
CA PHE A 173 7.01 -10.44 10.71
C PHE A 173 8.53 -10.64 10.79
N VAL A 174 8.92 -11.79 11.36
CA VAL A 174 10.34 -12.13 11.55
C VAL A 174 10.79 -12.99 10.38
N THR A 175 11.82 -12.53 9.70
CA THR A 175 12.45 -13.21 8.54
C THR A 175 13.92 -13.47 8.81
N ALA A 176 14.56 -14.22 7.92
CA ALA A 176 16.02 -14.39 7.96
C ALA A 176 16.78 -13.06 7.79
N GLN A 177 16.17 -12.08 7.11
CA GLN A 177 16.69 -10.74 6.87
C GLN A 177 16.43 -9.77 8.03
N GLY A 178 15.66 -10.19 9.04
CA GLY A 178 15.31 -9.38 10.20
C GLY A 178 13.80 -9.18 10.37
N ARG A 179 13.45 -8.20 11.21
CA ARG A 179 12.06 -7.82 11.48
C ARG A 179 11.60 -6.83 10.42
N MET A 180 10.50 -7.17 9.78
CA MET A 180 9.99 -6.46 8.61
C MET A 180 8.52 -6.17 8.81
N ARG A 181 8.05 -5.06 8.25
CA ARG A 181 6.63 -4.71 8.18
C ARG A 181 6.25 -4.48 6.73
N GLN A 182 5.04 -4.92 6.37
CA GLN A 182 4.51 -4.68 5.05
C GLN A 182 4.18 -3.19 4.96
N SER A 183 4.77 -2.50 3.98
CA SER A 183 4.31 -1.18 3.59
C SER A 183 2.97 -1.30 2.86
N ASN A 184 2.21 -0.22 2.75
CA ASN A 184 1.04 -0.20 1.87
C ASN A 184 1.40 0.16 0.42
N LEU A 185 2.60 -0.19 -0.07
CA LEU A 185 3.01 0.01 -1.47
C LEU A 185 3.02 -1.31 -2.25
N HIS A 186 2.39 -1.29 -3.43
CA HIS A 186 2.30 -2.44 -4.31
C HIS A 186 2.50 -2.00 -5.76
N LEU A 187 3.41 -2.62 -6.50
CA LEU A 187 3.51 -2.44 -7.95
C LEU A 187 3.11 -3.75 -8.61
N VAL A 188 2.00 -3.74 -9.35
CA VAL A 188 1.32 -4.97 -9.80
C VAL A 188 0.96 -4.86 -11.27
N LYS A 189 1.09 -5.96 -12.02
CA LYS A 189 0.49 -6.18 -13.35
C LYS A 189 -0.82 -6.95 -13.16
N PRO A 190 -1.99 -6.30 -13.00
CA PRO A 190 -3.19 -6.95 -12.47
C PRO A 190 -3.68 -8.11 -13.34
N ALA A 191 -3.54 -7.99 -14.66
CA ALA A 191 -3.94 -9.02 -15.62
C ALA A 191 -3.07 -10.29 -15.59
N LYS A 192 -1.88 -10.26 -14.98
CA LYS A 192 -0.97 -11.42 -14.87
C LYS A 192 -1.18 -12.24 -13.59
N LEU A 193 -2.08 -11.80 -12.71
CA LEU A 193 -2.40 -12.53 -11.49
C LEU A 193 -3.37 -13.67 -11.79
N GLY A 194 -2.86 -14.92 -11.84
CA GLY A 194 -3.67 -16.09 -12.19
C GLY A 194 -4.80 -16.37 -11.18
N HIS A 195 -4.58 -16.11 -9.89
CA HIS A 195 -5.58 -16.38 -8.84
C HIS A 195 -6.06 -15.12 -8.10
N ARG A 196 -6.43 -14.10 -8.88
CA ARG A 196 -6.90 -12.80 -8.38
C ARG A 196 -8.00 -12.84 -7.31
N HIS A 197 -8.90 -13.82 -7.36
CA HIS A 197 -10.00 -13.99 -6.39
C HIS A 197 -9.53 -14.30 -4.96
N TYR A 198 -8.31 -14.81 -4.76
CA TYR A 198 -7.76 -15.02 -3.42
C TYR A 198 -7.39 -13.72 -2.71
N ILE A 199 -7.16 -12.64 -3.44
CA ILE A 199 -6.83 -11.33 -2.86
C ILE A 199 -8.01 -10.81 -2.05
N GLU A 200 -9.23 -10.96 -2.58
CA GLU A 200 -10.46 -10.60 -1.88
C GLU A 200 -10.58 -11.35 -0.56
N GLU A 201 -10.49 -12.69 -0.60
CA GLU A 201 -10.65 -13.54 0.59
C GLU A 201 -9.59 -13.26 1.66
N MET A 202 -8.35 -12.94 1.28
CA MET A 202 -7.31 -12.55 2.23
C MET A 202 -7.59 -11.21 2.91
N TYR A 203 -8.14 -10.23 2.18
CA TYR A 203 -8.38 -8.88 2.72
C TYR A 203 -9.65 -8.78 3.57
N GLU A 204 -10.74 -9.46 3.21
CA GLU A 204 -11.95 -9.54 4.06
C GLU A 204 -11.65 -10.13 5.43
N GLN A 205 -10.63 -10.98 5.49
CA GLN A 205 -10.22 -11.70 6.69
C GLN A 205 -9.14 -10.96 7.51
N ARG A 206 -8.58 -9.85 7.01
CA ARG A 206 -7.53 -9.03 7.68
C ARG A 206 -7.97 -8.48 9.04
N TYR A 207 -9.27 -8.22 9.23
CA TYR A 207 -9.82 -7.63 10.45
C TYR A 207 -10.57 -8.61 11.36
N GLN A 208 -10.92 -9.79 10.85
CA GLN A 208 -11.52 -10.81 11.69
C GLN A 208 -10.42 -11.54 12.46
N LYS A 209 -10.37 -11.34 13.77
CA LYS A 209 -9.53 -12.08 14.75
C LYS A 209 -9.92 -13.57 14.82
N GLN A 210 -10.16 -14.23 13.69
CA GLN A 210 -10.64 -15.59 13.64
C GLN A 210 -9.53 -16.51 13.16
N ILE A 211 -9.42 -17.64 13.84
CA ILE A 211 -8.51 -18.75 13.52
C ILE A 211 -8.90 -19.39 12.16
N GLY A 212 -10.14 -19.22 11.70
CA GLY A 212 -10.68 -19.76 10.44
C GLY A 212 -9.92 -19.36 9.17
N PRO A 213 -9.67 -18.05 8.91
CA PRO A 213 -8.81 -17.55 7.83
C PRO A 213 -7.41 -18.18 7.76
N VAL A 214 -6.75 -18.27 8.92
CA VAL A 214 -5.43 -18.88 9.07
C VAL A 214 -5.51 -20.38 8.76
N LEU A 215 -6.58 -21.05 9.21
CA LEU A 215 -6.84 -22.46 8.90
C LEU A 215 -7.22 -22.70 7.43
N ARG A 216 -7.93 -21.78 6.77
CA ARG A 216 -8.30 -21.88 5.35
C ARG A 216 -7.10 -21.65 4.45
N LEU A 217 -6.26 -20.66 4.76
CA LEU A 217 -4.99 -20.44 4.07
C LEU A 217 -4.05 -21.63 4.31
N ALA A 218 -3.96 -22.14 5.55
CA ALA A 218 -3.24 -23.37 5.88
C ALA A 218 -3.75 -24.60 5.11
N TRP A 219 -5.07 -24.78 5.01
CA TRP A 219 -5.70 -25.87 4.25
C TRP A 219 -5.40 -25.76 2.76
N ARG A 220 -5.42 -24.55 2.19
CA ARG A 220 -5.05 -24.33 0.77
C ARG A 220 -3.55 -24.54 0.52
N LEU A 221 -2.71 -24.12 1.45
CA LEU A 221 -1.28 -24.44 1.43
C LEU A 221 -1.00 -25.93 1.63
N LEU A 222 -2.00 -26.73 2.07
CA LEU A 222 -1.94 -28.19 2.14
C LEU A 222 -2.56 -28.89 0.92
N THR A 223 -3.56 -28.30 0.27
CA THR A 223 -4.38 -28.98 -0.77
C THR A 223 -4.23 -28.41 -2.18
N GLY A 224 -3.58 -27.25 -2.36
CA GLY A 224 -3.37 -26.65 -3.68
C GLY A 224 -2.27 -27.34 -4.49
N GLU A 225 -2.29 -27.20 -5.82
CA GLU A 225 -1.38 -27.86 -6.78
C GLU A 225 0.12 -27.50 -6.65
N GLY A 226 0.48 -26.66 -5.67
CA GLY A 226 1.85 -26.43 -5.22
C GLY A 226 2.01 -26.31 -3.70
N GLY A 227 0.94 -26.53 -2.92
CA GLY A 227 0.93 -26.41 -1.47
C GLY A 227 1.07 -27.77 -0.81
N GLY A 228 2.27 -28.13 -0.36
CA GLY A 228 2.49 -29.33 0.46
C GLY A 228 2.73 -29.01 1.93
N LEU A 229 2.96 -30.05 2.74
CA LEU A 229 3.35 -29.95 4.16
C LEU A 229 4.47 -28.93 4.42
N ALA A 230 5.39 -28.73 3.48
CA ALA A 230 6.46 -27.75 3.57
C ALA A 230 5.99 -26.29 3.54
N ALA A 231 4.92 -25.98 2.79
CA ALA A 231 4.31 -24.66 2.73
C ALA A 231 3.54 -24.36 4.03
N LEU A 232 2.76 -25.32 4.51
CA LEU A 232 2.10 -25.23 5.82
C LEU A 232 3.13 -25.06 6.94
N ALA A 233 4.19 -25.86 6.97
CA ALA A 233 5.24 -25.77 7.97
C ALA A 233 5.93 -24.39 7.93
N GLY A 234 6.15 -23.83 6.74
CA GLY A 234 6.68 -22.47 6.58
C GLY A 234 5.76 -21.39 7.16
N PHE A 235 4.47 -21.48 6.83
CA PHE A 235 3.43 -20.59 7.35
C PHE A 235 3.31 -20.66 8.89
N GLY A 236 3.19 -21.88 9.44
CA GLY A 236 3.14 -22.08 10.89
C GLY A 236 4.40 -21.56 11.60
N ARG A 237 5.57 -21.76 11.00
CA ARG A 237 6.84 -21.24 11.53
C ARG A 237 6.89 -19.72 11.54
N MET A 238 6.39 -19.07 10.49
CA MET A 238 6.30 -17.61 10.40
C MET A 238 5.39 -17.04 11.50
N HIS A 239 4.21 -17.63 11.70
CA HIS A 239 3.29 -17.22 12.76
C HIS A 239 3.86 -17.46 14.16
N LEU A 240 4.52 -18.60 14.38
CA LEU A 240 5.16 -18.91 15.66
C LEU A 240 6.33 -17.97 15.96
N ALA A 241 7.17 -17.67 14.97
CA ALA A 241 8.26 -16.71 15.13
C ALA A 241 7.72 -15.33 15.50
N GLY A 242 6.70 -14.82 14.80
CA GLY A 242 6.07 -13.55 15.13
C GLY A 242 5.39 -13.54 16.51
N TYR A 243 4.79 -14.65 16.93
CA TYR A 243 4.21 -14.78 18.27
C TYR A 243 5.27 -14.73 19.38
N LEU A 244 6.39 -15.43 19.20
CA LEU A 244 7.49 -15.43 20.15
C LEU A 244 8.18 -14.07 20.24
N ASP A 245 8.34 -13.39 19.11
CA ASP A 245 8.91 -12.05 19.03
C ASP A 245 8.09 -11.04 19.84
N ARG A 246 6.75 -11.06 19.68
CA ARG A 246 5.83 -10.22 20.46
C ARG A 246 5.87 -10.47 21.98
N ARG A 247 6.37 -11.63 22.42
CA ARG A 247 6.56 -11.97 23.83
C ARG A 247 7.99 -11.73 24.34
N GLY A 248 8.85 -11.13 23.53
CA GLY A 248 10.24 -10.83 23.91
C GLY A 248 11.21 -12.00 23.74
N TYR A 249 10.77 -13.16 23.23
CA TYR A 249 11.64 -14.31 22.97
C TYR A 249 12.40 -14.16 21.63
N THR A 250 13.07 -13.03 21.45
CA THR A 250 13.70 -12.61 20.18
C THR A 250 14.68 -13.64 19.64
N ARG A 251 15.58 -14.17 20.48
CA ARG A 251 16.56 -15.21 20.08
C ARG A 251 15.90 -16.49 19.54
N LEU A 252 14.75 -16.88 20.10
CA LEU A 252 14.03 -18.07 19.65
C LEU A 252 13.27 -17.76 18.35
N ALA A 253 12.65 -16.59 18.26
CA ALA A 253 12.02 -16.11 17.04
C ALA A 253 13.03 -16.06 15.88
N ASP A 254 14.23 -15.53 16.11
CA ASP A 254 15.29 -15.44 15.11
C ASP A 254 15.72 -16.84 14.63
N ARG A 255 15.90 -17.80 15.57
CA ARG A 255 16.21 -19.20 15.22
C ARG A 255 15.12 -19.84 14.37
N LEU A 256 13.85 -19.58 14.68
CA LEU A 256 12.73 -20.09 13.88
C LEU A 256 12.64 -19.41 12.51
N ALA A 257 13.04 -18.15 12.42
CA ALA A 257 12.96 -17.34 11.20
C ALA A 257 14.15 -17.54 10.24
N ARG A 258 15.28 -18.10 10.68
CA ARG A 258 16.45 -18.43 9.82
C ARG A 258 16.12 -19.06 8.46
N PRO A 259 15.21 -20.06 8.36
CA PRO A 259 14.84 -20.64 7.06
C PRO A 259 13.77 -19.84 6.29
N LEU A 260 13.25 -18.75 6.85
CA LEU A 260 12.24 -17.86 6.27
C LEU A 260 12.91 -16.67 5.58
N GLY A 261 13.75 -16.95 4.59
CA GLY A 261 14.32 -15.92 3.73
C GLY A 261 13.33 -15.41 2.69
N PHE A 262 13.53 -14.20 2.19
CA PHE A 262 12.71 -13.58 1.13
C PHE A 262 12.45 -14.52 -0.05
N ALA A 263 13.48 -15.15 -0.62
CA ALA A 263 13.31 -16.08 -1.75
C ALA A 263 12.32 -17.23 -1.45
N ARG A 264 12.20 -17.67 -0.20
CA ARG A 264 11.21 -18.69 0.20
C ARG A 264 9.81 -18.11 0.32
N ILE A 265 9.69 -16.92 0.92
CA ILE A 265 8.42 -16.20 1.05
C ILE A 265 7.89 -15.87 -0.34
N GLU A 266 8.73 -15.36 -1.23
CA GLU A 266 8.41 -15.01 -2.60
C GLU A 266 7.88 -16.21 -3.39
N ARG A 267 8.57 -17.36 -3.33
CA ARG A 267 8.08 -18.60 -3.94
C ARG A 267 6.77 -19.10 -3.34
N LEU A 268 6.54 -18.88 -2.05
CA LEU A 268 5.29 -19.30 -1.41
C LEU A 268 4.12 -18.44 -1.91
N VAL A 269 4.28 -17.11 -1.85
CA VAL A 269 3.25 -16.16 -2.25
C VAL A 269 3.02 -16.20 -3.76
N GLY A 270 4.08 -16.24 -4.57
CA GLY A 270 3.99 -16.34 -6.03
C GLY A 270 3.22 -17.56 -6.51
N ARG A 271 3.33 -18.71 -5.81
CA ARG A 271 2.50 -19.89 -6.11
C ARG A 271 1.03 -19.70 -5.74
N VAL A 272 0.74 -19.04 -4.61
CA VAL A 272 -0.65 -18.75 -4.20
C VAL A 272 -1.32 -17.83 -5.22
N LEU A 273 -0.62 -16.78 -5.64
CA LEU A 273 -1.14 -15.78 -6.59
C LEU A 273 -1.04 -16.22 -8.06
N ALA A 274 -0.28 -17.28 -8.34
CA ALA A 274 0.13 -17.70 -9.68
C ALA A 274 0.76 -16.53 -10.47
N ALA A 275 1.82 -15.92 -9.91
CA ALA A 275 2.51 -14.75 -10.44
C ALA A 275 3.99 -14.73 -10.01
N ASP A 276 4.88 -14.05 -10.77
CA ASP A 276 6.22 -13.72 -10.26
C ASP A 276 6.11 -12.61 -9.21
N PHE A 277 6.29 -13.01 -7.95
CA PHE A 277 6.13 -12.14 -6.79
C PHE A 277 7.48 -11.83 -6.16
N ARG A 278 7.74 -10.56 -5.86
CA ARG A 278 8.97 -10.09 -5.22
C ARG A 278 8.73 -9.13 -4.07
N LEU A 279 9.65 -9.13 -3.11
CA LEU A 279 9.66 -8.21 -1.98
C LEU A 279 10.67 -7.08 -2.24
N VAL A 280 10.27 -5.85 -1.96
CA VAL A 280 11.13 -4.66 -2.10
C VAL A 280 11.20 -3.95 -0.76
N VAL A 281 12.40 -3.79 -0.22
CA VAL A 281 12.59 -3.06 1.05
C VAL A 281 12.82 -1.58 0.77
N THR A 282 12.24 -0.72 1.59
CA THR A 282 12.58 0.70 1.74
C THR A 282 13.02 0.99 3.17
N GLU A 283 13.95 1.92 3.33
CA GLU A 283 14.68 2.19 4.57
C GLU A 283 14.26 3.50 5.29
N ALA A 284 13.30 4.24 4.75
CA ALA A 284 12.82 5.48 5.39
C ALA A 284 11.77 5.18 6.48
N GLY A 285 10.82 4.29 6.18
CA GLY A 285 9.86 3.76 7.15
C GLY A 285 8.49 4.44 7.10
N GLY A 286 8.39 5.63 6.48
CA GLY A 286 7.15 6.39 6.39
C GLY A 286 5.97 5.61 5.78
N CYS A 287 6.23 4.86 4.71
CA CYS A 287 5.23 4.00 4.05
C CYS A 287 4.79 2.77 4.85
N GLY A 288 5.41 2.52 6.00
CA GLY A 288 5.02 1.45 6.93
C GLY A 288 4.14 1.89 8.09
N ILE A 289 3.88 3.20 8.26
CA ILE A 289 3.00 3.72 9.30
C ILE A 289 1.62 4.00 8.72
N ASP A 290 0.65 3.18 9.12
CA ASP A 290 -0.78 3.39 8.96
C ASP A 290 -1.45 3.73 10.29
N VAL A 291 -2.58 4.45 10.22
CA VAL A 291 -3.37 4.83 11.39
C VAL A 291 -4.54 3.85 11.54
N ASP A 292 -4.48 2.99 12.56
CA ASP A 292 -5.43 1.87 12.73
C ASP A 292 -6.48 2.06 13.84
N ASN A 293 -6.23 2.96 14.79
CA ASN A 293 -7.13 3.23 15.90
C ASN A 293 -7.00 4.67 16.41
N ASP A 294 -7.91 5.05 17.30
CA ASP A 294 -8.02 6.40 17.87
C ASP A 294 -6.72 6.85 18.56
N ALA A 295 -6.05 5.96 19.31
CA ALA A 295 -4.82 6.29 20.03
C ALA A 295 -3.63 6.52 19.06
N ASP A 296 -3.54 5.71 18.00
CA ASP A 296 -2.54 5.92 16.95
C ASP A 296 -2.80 7.24 16.21
N PHE A 297 -4.07 7.57 15.94
CA PHE A 297 -4.44 8.83 15.31
C PHE A 297 -4.08 10.03 16.16
N ASP A 298 -4.42 10.00 17.45
CA ASP A 298 -4.12 11.09 18.37
C ASP A 298 -2.60 11.28 18.52
N THR A 299 -1.84 10.17 18.57
CA THR A 299 -0.38 10.19 18.59
C THR A 299 0.19 10.78 17.29
N ALA A 300 -0.30 10.31 16.14
CA ALA A 300 0.11 10.80 14.83
C ALA A 300 -0.17 12.30 14.69
N ARG A 301 -1.32 12.78 15.18
CA ARG A 301 -1.68 14.20 15.17
C ARG A 301 -0.77 15.01 16.09
N ALA A 302 -0.50 14.53 17.30
CA ALA A 302 0.35 15.21 18.27
C ALA A 302 1.80 15.35 17.80
N ARG A 303 2.34 14.34 17.10
CA ARG A 303 3.73 14.32 16.61
C ARG A 303 3.86 14.56 15.11
N GLY A 304 2.76 14.89 14.43
CA GLY A 304 2.67 14.82 12.97
C GLY A 304 3.65 15.72 12.24
N ALA A 305 3.77 16.98 12.67
CA ALA A 305 4.69 17.94 12.06
C ALA A 305 6.16 17.52 12.25
N GLU A 306 6.51 17.09 13.46
CA GLU A 306 7.84 16.60 13.82
C GLU A 306 8.21 15.36 12.98
N TRP A 307 7.33 14.37 12.95
CA TRP A 307 7.55 13.11 12.23
C TRP A 307 7.61 13.31 10.72
N ARG A 308 6.79 14.18 10.13
CA ARG A 308 6.90 14.53 8.71
C ARG A 308 8.25 15.15 8.37
N ALA A 309 8.65 16.18 9.12
CA ALA A 309 9.93 16.85 8.87
C ALA A 309 11.12 15.88 9.00
N ALA A 310 11.11 15.02 10.04
CA ALA A 310 12.13 14.00 10.22
C ALA A 310 12.14 12.97 9.08
N GLN A 311 10.97 12.53 8.62
CA GLN A 311 10.85 11.57 7.52
C GLN A 311 11.29 12.14 6.19
N GLU A 312 10.90 13.38 5.85
CA GLU A 312 11.36 14.05 4.63
C GLU A 312 12.89 14.20 4.63
N ALA A 313 13.48 14.63 5.76
CA ALA A 313 14.93 14.75 5.87
C ALA A 313 15.63 13.39 5.74
N LYS A 314 15.09 12.35 6.39
CA LYS A 314 15.61 10.97 6.31
C LYS A 314 15.53 10.42 4.89
N ALA A 315 14.38 10.57 4.23
CA ALA A 315 14.16 10.07 2.87
C ALA A 315 15.05 10.78 1.85
N ARG A 316 15.21 12.10 1.95
CA ARG A 316 16.16 12.86 1.11
C ARG A 316 17.60 12.43 1.30
N ARG A 317 18.02 12.15 2.53
CA ARG A 317 19.37 11.64 2.81
C ARG A 317 19.60 10.25 2.21
N LEU A 318 18.59 9.38 2.26
CA LEU A 318 18.68 8.00 1.78
C LEU A 318 18.58 7.88 0.25
N TYR A 319 17.69 8.65 -0.37
CA TYR A 319 17.31 8.46 -1.77
C TYR A 319 17.68 9.64 -2.69
N GLY A 320 18.16 10.74 -2.12
CA GLY A 320 18.41 11.98 -2.82
C GLY A 320 17.15 12.82 -3.02
N ALA A 321 17.33 14.07 -3.47
CA ALA A 321 16.23 14.91 -3.88
C ALA A 321 15.63 14.42 -5.20
N LEU A 322 14.31 14.51 -5.33
CA LEU A 322 13.63 14.20 -6.59
C LEU A 322 13.86 15.31 -7.61
N ALA A 323 14.15 14.93 -8.85
CA ALA A 323 14.03 15.84 -9.97
C ALA A 323 12.53 16.14 -10.16
N LEU A 324 12.08 17.30 -9.70
CA LEU A 324 10.73 17.76 -10.00
C LEU A 324 10.61 17.86 -11.53
N PRO A 325 9.50 17.37 -12.13
CA PRO A 325 9.30 17.52 -13.57
C PRO A 325 9.39 18.99 -13.94
N ALA A 326 10.30 19.32 -14.87
CA ALA A 326 10.40 20.67 -15.42
C ALA A 326 9.08 20.98 -16.16
N GLY A 327 8.31 21.95 -15.66
CA GLY A 327 7.15 22.49 -16.38
C GLY A 327 5.90 22.69 -15.53
N GLY A 328 5.92 23.71 -14.66
CA GLY A 328 4.74 24.23 -13.97
C GLY A 328 4.25 25.58 -14.47
N ALA A 329 4.79 26.10 -15.59
CA ALA A 329 4.53 27.49 -15.99
C ALA A 329 3.35 27.68 -16.98
N GLU A 330 2.87 26.66 -17.69
CA GLU A 330 1.81 26.83 -18.70
C GLU A 330 0.86 25.63 -18.87
N ARG A 331 0.46 24.98 -17.77
CA ARG A 331 -0.67 24.04 -17.82
C ARG A 331 -1.84 24.68 -17.10
N GLY A 332 -2.95 24.92 -17.82
CA GLY A 332 -4.20 25.38 -17.23
C GLY A 332 -4.60 24.51 -16.04
N ALA A 333 -5.35 25.07 -15.09
CA ALA A 333 -5.72 24.40 -13.85
C ALA A 333 -6.25 22.97 -14.12
N ILE A 334 -5.53 21.96 -13.64
CA ILE A 334 -5.96 20.56 -13.76
C ILE A 334 -7.17 20.36 -12.84
N GLU A 335 -8.32 20.05 -13.43
CA GLU A 335 -9.53 19.72 -12.69
C GLU A 335 -9.59 18.21 -12.44
N PRO A 336 -9.91 17.75 -11.21
CA PRO A 336 -10.19 16.35 -10.96
C PRO A 336 -11.33 15.86 -11.86
N ARG A 337 -11.10 14.78 -12.63
CA ARG A 337 -12.12 14.15 -13.46
C ARG A 337 -12.87 13.11 -12.63
N VAL A 338 -14.20 13.23 -12.54
CA VAL A 338 -15.02 12.21 -11.88
C VAL A 338 -15.53 11.21 -12.93
N VAL A 339 -15.28 9.92 -12.71
CA VAL A 339 -15.90 8.86 -13.52
C VAL A 339 -17.36 8.73 -13.10
N PRO A 340 -18.33 8.81 -14.04
CA PRO A 340 -19.74 8.56 -13.72
C PRO A 340 -19.92 7.20 -13.04
N GLY A 341 -20.69 7.16 -11.95
CA GLY A 341 -21.07 5.90 -11.33
C GLY A 341 -21.90 5.06 -12.29
N GLY A 342 -21.43 3.85 -12.61
CA GLY A 342 -22.30 2.83 -13.17
C GLY A 342 -23.30 2.41 -12.10
N ALA A 343 -24.58 2.28 -12.46
CA ALA A 343 -25.55 1.65 -11.58
C ALA A 343 -25.05 0.24 -11.22
N PRO A 344 -25.19 -0.19 -9.95
CA PRO A 344 -24.73 -1.50 -9.49
C PRO A 344 -25.36 -2.67 -10.23
#